data_AF-A0A0W0YHM6-F1
#
_entry.id   AF-A0A0W0YHM6-F1
#
_cell.length_a   1.000
_cell.length_b   1.000
_cell.length_c   1.000
_cell.angle_alpha   90.00
_cell.angle_beta   90.00
_cell.angle_gamma   90.00
#
_symmetry.space_group_name_H-M   'P 1'
#
loop_
_entity.id
_entity.type
_entity.pdbx_description
1 polymer ?
#
loop_
_entity_poly.entity_id
_entity_poly.type
_entity_poly.pdbx_seq_one_letter_code
_entity_poly.pdbx_strand_id
1 'polypeptide(L)'
;MIFPFTFTWCLMSHFDMNKLVVLHLYNYMKPKGETDPLSQVEKECQVVKVSTCMRTIYILNSDALTSAKQIQAYEALISFLNKKNHYSAAISFERLEGTKAYEFLLYWMIGGVNPKRLFDDSRIIGDVRAIWNKMLVSQSPRARPLVDLYKPLFFSLFTDSTQLAGLVKLYDRGELSQQLQRACQNCSWAREKGFLNLVSGFNYQYFAQGTHLHHMQTSLEVLEKKIMDKAQLSSSGEVCFFKSNYEITEQQLTAISQRLKAILDLAQLINTMLNDNSDETLSSVG
;
A
#
# COMPACT_ATOMS: atom_id res chain seq x y z
N MET A 1 31.35 -21.12 -5.51
CA MET A 1 30.95 -20.33 -4.33
C MET A 1 29.42 -20.31 -4.31
N ILE A 2 28.81 -21.16 -3.48
CA ILE A 2 27.35 -21.30 -3.40
C ILE A 2 26.90 -20.38 -2.28
N PHE A 3 26.16 -19.32 -2.60
CA PHE A 3 25.55 -18.47 -1.59
C PHE A 3 24.47 -19.29 -0.86
N PRO A 4 24.51 -19.40 0.48
CA PRO A 4 23.40 -19.96 1.22
C PRO A 4 22.25 -18.95 1.11
N PHE A 5 21.23 -19.27 0.31
CA PHE A 5 19.93 -18.62 0.40
C PHE A 5 19.32 -19.01 1.74
N THR A 6 19.62 -18.24 2.78
CA THR A 6 18.91 -18.33 4.07
C THR A 6 17.48 -17.91 3.81
N PHE A 7 16.60 -18.90 3.69
CA PHE A 7 15.15 -18.71 3.67
C PHE A 7 14.66 -18.30 5.06
N THR A 8 14.94 -17.06 5.44
CA THR A 8 14.13 -16.39 6.47
C THR A 8 12.84 -15.97 5.79
N TRP A 9 11.92 -16.91 5.63
CA TRP A 9 10.52 -16.61 5.32
C TRP A 9 9.87 -15.99 6.56
N CYS A 10 10.34 -14.82 6.96
CA CYS A 10 9.59 -14.00 7.88
C CYS A 10 8.33 -13.61 7.11
N LEU A 11 7.16 -14.12 7.50
CA LEU A 11 5.89 -13.49 7.14
C LEU A 11 6.04 -12.03 7.58
N MET A 12 6.41 -11.15 6.66
CA MET A 12 6.47 -9.73 6.96
C MET A 12 5.07 -9.35 7.39
N SER A 13 4.95 -8.75 8.59
CA SER A 13 3.67 -8.25 9.06
C SER A 13 3.07 -7.38 7.97
N HIS A 14 1.83 -7.67 7.59
CA HIS A 14 1.11 -6.93 6.55
C HIS A 14 0.35 -5.78 7.20
N PHE A 15 0.31 -4.62 6.55
CA PHE A 15 -0.60 -3.55 6.94
C PHE A 15 -1.96 -3.80 6.29
N ASP A 16 -3.02 -4.02 7.07
CA ASP A 16 -4.37 -4.17 6.51
C ASP A 16 -4.82 -2.88 5.81
N MET A 17 -4.90 -2.93 4.47
CA MET A 17 -5.26 -1.77 3.67
C MET A 17 -6.67 -1.27 3.98
N ASN A 18 -7.59 -2.14 4.39
CA ASN A 18 -8.96 -1.75 4.75
C ASN A 18 -9.02 -0.81 5.97
N LYS A 19 -7.95 -0.79 6.77
CA LYS A 19 -7.82 0.05 7.96
C LYS A 19 -7.10 1.37 7.68
N LEU A 20 -6.58 1.54 6.46
CA LEU A 20 -5.88 2.76 6.08
C LEU A 20 -6.88 3.92 5.96
N VAL A 21 -6.59 5.00 6.68
CA VAL A 21 -7.30 6.28 6.53
C VAL A 21 -6.30 7.36 6.22
N VAL A 22 -6.57 8.15 5.18
CA VAL A 22 -5.76 9.30 4.78
C VAL A 22 -6.62 10.55 4.87
N LEU A 23 -6.14 11.51 5.65
CA LEU A 23 -6.70 12.84 5.74
C LEU A 23 -5.80 13.76 4.92
N HIS A 24 -6.34 14.30 3.84
CA HIS A 24 -5.63 15.21 2.96
C HIS A 24 -6.16 16.63 3.14
N LEU A 25 -5.31 17.52 3.66
CA LEU A 25 -5.65 18.91 3.92
C LEU A 25 -4.89 19.83 2.98
N TYR A 26 -5.65 20.72 2.32
CA TYR A 26 -5.14 21.79 1.48
C TYR A 26 -5.35 23.14 2.17
N ASN A 27 -4.33 24.00 2.09
CA ASN A 27 -4.39 25.37 2.60
C ASN A 27 -4.84 25.45 4.07
N TYR A 28 -4.48 24.45 4.89
CA TYR A 28 -4.86 24.44 6.30
C TYR A 28 -4.30 25.68 7.00
N MET A 29 -5.20 26.45 7.61
CA MET A 29 -4.84 27.58 8.46
C MET A 29 -5.30 27.29 9.89
N LYS A 30 -4.35 27.39 10.83
CA LYS A 30 -4.65 27.22 12.25
C LYS A 30 -5.69 28.27 12.69
N PRO A 31 -6.79 27.87 13.37
CA PRO A 31 -7.76 28.84 13.87
C PRO A 31 -7.12 29.74 14.94
N LYS A 32 -7.40 31.05 14.87
CA LYS A 32 -6.86 32.03 15.83
C LYS A 32 -7.70 32.02 17.10
N GLY A 33 -7.06 31.92 18.26
CA GLY A 33 -7.72 31.99 19.58
C GLY A 33 -8.44 30.70 20.02
N GLU A 34 -8.45 29.65 19.18
CA GLU A 34 -9.05 28.35 19.51
C GLU A 34 -7.99 27.25 19.63
N THR A 35 -8.35 26.15 20.28
CA THR A 35 -7.49 24.95 20.30
C THR A 35 -7.50 24.30 18.93
N ASP A 36 -6.30 24.07 18.38
CA ASP A 36 -6.12 23.44 17.07
C ASP A 36 -6.49 21.95 17.10
N PRO A 37 -7.56 21.51 16.41
CA PRO A 37 -8.00 20.11 16.40
C PRO A 37 -6.94 19.16 15.82
N LEU A 38 -6.10 19.64 14.89
CA LEU A 38 -5.00 18.84 14.36
C LEU A 38 -3.92 18.60 15.42
N SER A 39 -3.63 19.60 16.26
CA SER A 39 -2.69 19.43 17.37
C SER A 39 -3.20 18.38 18.38
N GLN A 40 -4.52 18.29 18.59
CA GLN A 40 -5.12 17.25 19.44
C GLN A 40 -5.03 15.86 18.80
N VAL A 41 -5.39 15.72 17.52
CA VAL A 41 -5.24 14.44 16.80
C VAL A 41 -3.79 14.01 16.71
N GLU A 42 -2.87 14.95 16.48
CA GLU A 42 -1.45 14.67 16.62
C GLU A 42 -1.22 14.14 18.03
N LYS A 43 -1.47 14.89 19.10
CA LYS A 43 -1.15 14.45 20.46
C LYS A 43 -1.74 13.10 20.88
N GLU A 44 -3.03 12.87 20.63
CA GLU A 44 -3.79 11.76 21.22
C GLU A 44 -3.85 10.54 20.28
N CYS A 45 -3.85 10.73 18.96
CA CYS A 45 -3.99 9.63 17.99
C CYS A 45 -2.63 9.11 17.48
N GLN A 46 -2.60 7.83 17.10
CA GLN A 46 -1.46 7.22 16.44
C GLN A 46 -1.43 7.58 14.95
N VAL A 47 -1.07 8.83 14.66
CA VAL A 47 -1.06 9.39 13.30
C VAL A 47 0.37 9.70 12.83
N VAL A 48 0.63 9.44 11.55
CA VAL A 48 1.84 9.89 10.86
C VAL A 48 1.51 11.11 10.01
N LYS A 49 2.17 12.23 10.31
CA LYS A 49 2.04 13.47 9.54
C LYS A 49 3.11 13.52 8.47
N VAL A 50 2.70 13.65 7.21
CA VAL A 50 3.56 13.89 6.07
C VAL A 50 3.19 15.24 5.47
N SER A 51 4.06 16.24 5.66
CA SER A 51 3.79 17.61 5.22
C SER A 51 4.75 18.02 4.12
N THR A 52 4.20 18.63 3.08
CA THR A 52 4.93 19.35 2.03
C THR A 52 4.48 20.82 2.04
N CYS A 53 5.15 21.69 1.28
CA CYS A 53 4.88 23.14 1.30
C CYS A 53 3.42 23.54 1.00
N MET A 54 2.65 22.69 0.32
CA MET A 54 1.26 22.99 -0.09
C MET A 54 0.22 22.01 0.49
N ARG A 55 0.65 20.91 1.13
CA ARG A 55 -0.24 19.82 1.52
C ARG A 55 0.17 19.26 2.87
N THR A 56 -0.82 19.05 3.71
CA THR A 56 -0.66 18.28 4.95
C THR A 56 -1.45 17.00 4.81
N ILE A 57 -0.75 15.88 4.86
CA ILE A 57 -1.34 14.55 4.78
C ILE A 57 -1.14 13.86 6.12
N TYR A 58 -2.22 13.38 6.71
CA TYR A 58 -2.18 12.52 7.88
C TYR A 58 -2.57 11.11 7.49
N ILE A 59 -1.76 10.14 7.93
CA ILE A 59 -1.95 8.71 7.71
C ILE A 59 -2.32 8.08 9.05
N LEU A 60 -3.49 7.45 9.09
CA LEU A 60 -4.06 6.81 10.26
C LEU A 60 -4.39 5.35 9.98
N ASN A 61 -4.43 4.55 11.04
CA ASN A 61 -5.02 3.24 11.07
C ASN A 61 -6.31 3.34 11.90
N SER A 62 -7.45 2.97 11.32
CA SER A 62 -8.75 3.07 11.99
C SER A 62 -8.81 2.25 13.28
N ASP A 63 -8.12 1.11 13.34
CA ASP A 63 -8.09 0.23 14.51
C ASP A 63 -7.21 0.78 15.64
N ALA A 64 -6.37 1.78 15.34
CA ALA A 64 -5.55 2.44 16.36
C ALA A 64 -6.34 3.47 17.20
N LEU A 65 -7.61 3.71 16.88
CA LEU A 65 -8.52 4.60 17.62
C LEU A 65 -9.26 3.81 18.73
N THR A 66 -8.52 3.34 19.73
CA THR A 66 -9.06 2.40 20.75
C THR A 66 -9.56 3.09 22.01
N SER A 67 -9.13 4.32 22.30
CA SER A 67 -9.51 5.05 23.52
C SER A 67 -10.55 6.13 23.27
N ALA A 68 -11.38 6.40 24.28
CA ALA A 68 -12.39 7.48 24.23
C ALA A 68 -11.77 8.84 23.88
N LYS A 69 -10.56 9.12 24.36
CA LYS A 69 -9.82 10.36 24.03
C LYS A 69 -9.45 10.45 22.56
N GLN A 70 -9.00 9.35 21.96
CA GLN A 70 -8.65 9.30 20.53
C GLN A 70 -9.89 9.46 19.65
N ILE A 71 -10.97 8.77 19.98
CA ILE A 71 -12.24 8.87 19.29
C ILE A 71 -12.73 10.32 19.34
N GLN A 72 -12.75 10.93 20.54
CA GLN A 72 -13.18 12.32 20.71
C GLN A 72 -12.29 13.31 19.94
N ALA A 73 -10.96 13.15 19.98
CA ALA A 73 -10.04 14.02 19.24
C ALA A 73 -10.26 13.91 17.72
N TYR A 74 -10.46 12.69 17.22
CA TYR A 74 -10.75 12.43 15.82
C TYR A 74 -12.10 13.01 15.39
N GLU A 75 -13.16 12.76 16.15
CA GLU A 75 -14.50 13.33 15.89
C GLU A 75 -14.50 14.86 15.94
N ALA A 76 -13.76 15.46 16.87
CA ALA A 76 -13.60 16.91 16.96
C ALA A 76 -12.93 17.48 15.69
N LEU A 77 -11.90 16.79 15.16
CA LEU A 77 -11.28 17.16 13.90
C LEU A 77 -12.29 17.06 12.74
N ILE A 78 -13.00 15.94 12.60
CA ILE A 78 -13.98 15.77 11.52
C ILE A 78 -15.10 16.83 11.62
N SER A 79 -15.60 17.11 12.83
CA SER A 79 -16.59 18.16 13.08
C SER A 79 -16.06 19.53 12.69
N PHE A 80 -14.80 19.85 13.06
CA PHE A 80 -14.15 21.10 12.66
C PHE A 80 -14.03 21.24 11.14
N LEU A 81 -13.60 20.17 10.46
CA LEU A 81 -13.44 20.17 9.00
C LEU A 81 -14.77 20.30 8.26
N ASN A 82 -15.87 19.81 8.85
CA ASN A 82 -17.21 19.91 8.28
C ASN A 82 -17.89 21.27 8.54
N LYS A 83 -17.43 22.04 9.53
CA LYS A 83 -17.95 23.41 9.75
C LYS A 83 -17.54 24.25 8.55
N LYS A 84 -18.48 24.90 7.87
CA LYS A 84 -18.21 25.94 6.87
C LYS A 84 -18.27 27.32 7.53
N ASN A 85 -17.23 27.70 8.28
CA ASN A 85 -17.10 29.03 8.86
C ASN A 85 -16.05 29.86 8.08
N HIS A 86 -15.89 31.14 8.40
CA HIS A 86 -14.94 32.03 7.71
C HIS A 86 -13.48 31.54 7.70
N TYR A 87 -13.07 30.70 8.65
CA TYR A 87 -11.71 30.15 8.75
C TYR A 87 -11.55 28.83 7.99
N SER A 88 -12.61 28.04 7.87
CA SER A 88 -12.60 26.75 7.16
C SER A 88 -13.06 26.84 5.71
N ALA A 89 -13.66 27.96 5.28
CA ALA A 89 -14.14 28.16 3.92
C ALA A 89 -13.05 28.02 2.84
N ALA A 90 -11.77 28.22 3.20
CA ALA A 90 -10.63 28.06 2.29
C ALA A 90 -9.90 26.70 2.45
N ILE A 91 -10.25 25.91 3.48
CA ILE A 91 -9.62 24.62 3.75
C ILE A 91 -10.37 23.58 2.91
N SER A 92 -9.70 23.06 1.88
CA SER A 92 -10.21 21.88 1.18
C SER A 92 -9.69 20.63 1.90
N PHE A 93 -10.60 19.70 2.17
CA PHE A 93 -10.31 18.49 2.91
C PHE A 93 -10.87 17.27 2.17
N GLU A 94 -10.10 16.20 2.15
CA GLU A 94 -10.52 14.91 1.61
C GLU A 94 -10.18 13.81 2.63
N ARG A 95 -11.20 13.00 2.97
CA ARG A 95 -11.05 11.77 3.75
C ARG A 95 -11.09 10.60 2.79
N LEU A 96 -9.99 9.87 2.71
CA LEU A 96 -9.86 8.69 1.88
C LEU A 96 -9.65 7.48 2.77
N GLU A 97 -10.23 6.35 2.38
CA GLU A 97 -10.18 5.11 3.15
C GLU A 97 -9.81 3.93 2.28
N GLY A 98 -9.26 2.89 2.91
CA GLY A 98 -9.04 1.62 2.26
C GLY A 98 -8.07 1.72 1.08
N THR A 99 -8.41 0.97 0.03
CA THR A 99 -7.71 0.95 -1.26
C THR A 99 -7.65 2.33 -1.92
N LYS A 100 -8.66 3.19 -1.72
CA LYS A 100 -8.67 4.56 -2.26
C LYS A 100 -7.67 5.47 -1.56
N ALA A 101 -7.48 5.30 -0.26
CA ALA A 101 -6.42 6.00 0.47
C ALA A 101 -5.03 5.61 -0.07
N TYR A 102 -4.80 4.31 -0.31
CA TYR A 102 -3.52 3.86 -0.85
C TYR A 102 -3.30 4.32 -2.30
N GLU A 103 -4.33 4.24 -3.16
CA GLU A 103 -4.30 4.78 -4.53
C GLU A 103 -3.88 6.25 -4.56
N PHE A 104 -4.51 7.06 -3.71
CA PHE A 104 -4.16 8.46 -3.58
C PHE A 104 -2.70 8.66 -3.13
N LEU A 105 -2.24 7.92 -2.12
CA LEU A 105 -0.85 8.04 -1.66
C LEU A 105 0.14 7.72 -2.78
N LEU A 106 -0.09 6.64 -3.54
CA LEU A 106 0.75 6.30 -4.71
C LEU A 106 0.76 7.43 -5.73
N TYR A 107 -0.42 7.90 -6.15
CA TYR A 107 -0.56 8.92 -7.18
C TYR A 107 0.04 10.27 -6.75
N TRP A 108 -0.13 10.63 -5.47
CA TRP A 108 0.49 11.79 -4.86
C TRP A 108 2.01 11.68 -4.81
N MET A 109 2.53 10.53 -4.36
CA MET A 109 3.97 10.30 -4.25
C MET A 109 4.68 10.45 -5.59
N ILE A 110 4.07 10.00 -6.70
CA ILE A 110 4.63 10.17 -8.04
C ILE A 110 4.41 11.56 -8.66
N GLY A 111 3.84 12.53 -7.91
CA GLY A 111 3.65 13.90 -8.38
C GLY A 111 2.37 14.15 -9.18
N GLY A 112 1.43 13.20 -9.19
CA GLY A 112 0.19 13.30 -9.97
C GLY A 112 -0.82 14.33 -9.48
N VAL A 113 -0.63 14.89 -8.28
CA VAL A 113 -1.59 15.85 -7.67
C VAL A 113 -1.15 17.29 -7.90
N ASN A 114 0.08 17.59 -8.32
CA ASN A 114 0.57 18.97 -8.50
C ASN A 114 0.25 19.48 -9.93
N PRO A 115 -0.75 20.36 -10.14
CA PRO A 115 -1.10 20.82 -11.48
C PRO A 115 0.00 21.67 -12.13
N LYS A 116 0.89 22.31 -11.33
CA LYS A 116 1.98 23.14 -11.85
C LYS A 116 3.21 22.34 -12.27
N ARG A 117 3.36 21.11 -11.74
CA ARG A 117 4.51 20.22 -11.95
C ARG A 117 4.03 18.78 -11.96
N LEU A 118 3.11 18.47 -12.86
CA LEU A 118 2.47 17.16 -12.92
C LEU A 118 3.53 16.12 -13.30
N PHE A 119 3.78 15.17 -12.39
CA PHE A 119 4.82 14.11 -12.49
C PHE A 119 6.29 14.60 -12.54
N ASP A 120 6.53 15.92 -12.52
CA ASP A 120 7.87 16.51 -12.51
C ASP A 120 8.38 16.86 -11.09
N ASP A 121 7.55 16.66 -10.05
CA ASP A 121 7.93 16.94 -8.66
C ASP A 121 8.53 15.71 -7.96
N SER A 122 9.73 15.30 -8.39
CA SER A 122 10.46 14.15 -7.85
C SER A 122 10.84 14.27 -6.37
N ARG A 123 10.69 15.46 -5.77
CA ARG A 123 11.02 15.73 -4.38
C ARG A 123 10.04 15.10 -3.41
N ILE A 124 8.78 14.88 -3.80
CA ILE A 124 7.74 14.37 -2.89
C ILE A 124 8.18 13.07 -2.22
N ILE A 125 8.59 12.05 -3.00
CA ILE A 125 9.09 10.78 -2.46
C ILE A 125 10.29 10.99 -1.53
N GLY A 126 11.21 11.89 -1.91
CA GLY A 126 12.38 12.23 -1.10
C GLY A 126 12.02 12.83 0.26
N ASP A 127 11.09 13.79 0.27
CA ASP A 127 10.60 14.46 1.47
C ASP A 127 9.86 13.47 2.40
N VAL A 128 9.01 12.60 1.84
CA VAL A 128 8.33 11.55 2.62
C VAL A 128 9.34 10.57 3.21
N ARG A 129 10.35 10.14 2.44
CA ARG A 129 11.42 9.28 2.94
C ARG A 129 12.22 9.94 4.06
N ALA A 130 12.52 11.24 3.94
CA ALA A 130 13.23 11.98 4.99
C ALA A 130 12.43 12.03 6.30
N ILE A 131 11.13 12.29 6.22
CA ILE A 131 10.21 12.26 7.38
C ILE A 131 10.20 10.87 8.02
N TRP A 132 10.02 9.82 7.22
CA TRP A 132 9.98 8.45 7.70
C TRP A 132 11.30 8.01 8.33
N ASN A 133 12.44 8.30 7.69
CA ASN A 133 13.77 7.97 8.21
C ASN A 133 14.05 8.68 9.55
N LYS A 134 13.59 9.93 9.70
CA LYS A 134 13.67 10.65 10.98
C LYS A 134 12.86 9.97 12.08
N MET A 135 11.69 9.41 11.75
CA MET A 135 10.89 8.64 12.69
C MET A 135 11.57 7.31 13.08
N LEU A 136 12.15 6.59 12.11
CA LEU A 136 12.84 5.31 12.35
C LEU A 136 13.98 5.44 13.39
N VAL A 137 14.70 6.56 13.40
CA VAL A 137 15.82 6.80 14.33
C VAL A 137 15.39 7.51 15.62
N SER A 138 14.12 7.92 15.72
CA SER A 138 13.64 8.69 16.86
C SER A 138 13.52 7.82 18.11
N GLN A 139 14.09 8.30 19.22
CA GLN A 139 13.97 7.65 20.54
C GLN A 139 12.70 8.08 21.29
N SER A 140 11.82 8.86 20.67
CA SER A 140 10.59 9.32 21.31
C SER A 140 9.69 8.12 21.68
N PRO A 141 9.11 8.09 22.90
CA PRO A 141 8.13 7.06 23.29
C PRO A 141 6.92 6.99 22.37
N ARG A 142 6.62 8.09 21.67
CA ARG A 142 5.56 8.17 20.67
C ARG A 142 5.98 7.60 19.31
N ALA A 143 7.24 7.79 18.91
CA ALA A 143 7.69 7.41 17.58
C ALA A 143 7.80 5.89 17.41
N ARG A 144 8.23 5.17 18.46
CA ARG A 144 8.41 3.70 18.38
C ARG A 144 7.11 2.96 18.04
N PRO A 145 5.97 3.16 18.75
CA PRO A 145 4.70 2.52 18.38
C PRO A 145 4.23 2.87 16.96
N LEU A 146 4.46 4.11 16.52
CA LEU A 146 4.13 4.52 15.15
C LEU A 146 5.00 3.79 14.11
N VAL A 147 6.29 3.66 14.38
CA VAL A 147 7.20 2.93 13.50
C VAL A 147 6.74 1.47 13.39
N ASP A 148 6.48 0.81 14.52
CA ASP A 148 6.07 -0.59 14.54
C ASP A 148 4.75 -0.80 13.76
N LEU A 149 3.78 0.10 13.94
CA LEU A 149 2.49 0.02 13.26
C LEU A 149 2.59 0.30 11.75
N TYR A 150 3.32 1.34 11.34
CA TYR A 150 3.30 1.83 9.95
C TYR A 150 4.46 1.35 9.08
N LYS A 151 5.46 0.64 9.64
CA LYS A 151 6.61 0.16 8.87
C LYS A 151 6.22 -0.69 7.66
N PRO A 152 5.27 -1.65 7.75
CA PRO A 152 4.87 -2.41 6.57
C PRO A 152 4.21 -1.55 5.49
N LEU A 153 3.40 -0.56 5.90
CA LEU A 153 2.76 0.37 4.97
C LEU A 153 3.81 1.19 4.23
N PHE A 154 4.74 1.84 4.94
CA PHE A 154 5.75 2.69 4.31
C PHE A 154 6.72 1.89 3.43
N PHE A 155 7.09 0.68 3.85
CA PHE A 155 7.92 -0.20 3.00
C PHE A 155 7.21 -0.51 1.67
N SER A 156 5.94 -0.89 1.74
CA SER A 156 5.10 -1.14 0.57
C SER A 156 4.95 0.11 -0.31
N LEU A 157 4.60 1.23 0.31
CA LEU A 157 4.37 2.50 -0.34
C LEU A 157 5.61 3.01 -1.09
N PHE A 158 6.81 2.92 -0.47
CA PHE A 158 8.06 3.32 -1.11
C PHE A 158 8.45 2.38 -2.25
N THR A 159 8.22 1.08 -2.10
CA THR A 159 8.52 0.10 -3.15
C THR A 159 7.67 0.41 -4.38
N ASP A 160 6.36 0.51 -4.20
CA ASP A 160 5.39 0.65 -5.28
C ASP A 160 5.55 1.98 -5.98
N SER A 161 5.66 3.07 -5.22
CA SER A 161 5.82 4.41 -5.80
C SER A 161 7.14 4.58 -6.53
N THR A 162 8.19 3.87 -6.14
CA THR A 162 9.46 3.88 -6.90
C THR A 162 9.29 3.18 -8.25
N GLN A 163 8.60 2.04 -8.28
CA GLN A 163 8.31 1.32 -9.53
C GLN A 163 7.39 2.15 -10.44
N LEU A 164 6.33 2.73 -9.88
CA LEU A 164 5.40 3.60 -10.60
C LEU A 164 6.06 4.88 -11.12
N ALA A 165 6.95 5.50 -10.34
CA ALA A 165 7.72 6.66 -10.79
C ALA A 165 8.63 6.32 -11.98
N GLY A 166 9.10 5.07 -12.08
CA GLY A 166 9.84 4.58 -13.24
C GLY A 166 9.01 4.61 -14.53
N LEU A 167 7.69 4.44 -14.43
CA LEU A 167 6.78 4.48 -15.58
C LEU A 167 6.58 5.87 -16.16
N VAL A 168 6.85 6.94 -15.39
CA VAL A 168 6.66 8.33 -15.83
C VAL A 168 7.44 8.63 -17.12
N LYS A 169 8.59 7.98 -17.30
CA LYS A 169 9.48 8.17 -18.45
C LYS A 169 9.06 7.36 -19.69
N LEU A 170 8.11 6.44 -19.55
CA LEU A 170 7.75 5.48 -20.59
C LEU A 170 6.54 5.93 -21.43
N TYR A 171 5.81 6.94 -20.97
CA TYR A 171 4.55 7.35 -21.57
C TYR A 171 4.56 8.80 -22.02
N ASP A 172 3.86 9.06 -23.12
CA ASP A 172 3.68 10.40 -23.66
C ASP A 172 2.79 11.25 -22.75
N ARG A 173 3.09 12.55 -22.68
CA ARG A 173 2.42 13.50 -21.78
C ARG A 173 0.90 13.56 -21.95
N GLY A 174 0.38 13.27 -23.14
CA GLY A 174 -1.06 13.32 -23.45
C GLY A 174 -1.89 12.29 -22.69
N GLU A 175 -1.37 11.08 -22.47
CA GLU A 175 -2.07 9.98 -21.79
C GLU A 175 -1.49 9.64 -20.42
N LEU A 176 -0.33 10.20 -20.10
CA LEU A 176 0.44 9.92 -18.88
C LEU A 176 -0.42 9.93 -17.61
N SER A 177 -1.27 10.95 -17.45
CA SER A 177 -2.11 11.09 -16.25
C SER A 177 -3.09 9.93 -16.09
N GLN A 178 -3.79 9.56 -17.16
CA GLN A 178 -4.79 8.50 -17.14
C GLN A 178 -4.13 7.14 -16.91
N GLN A 179 -3.01 6.88 -17.60
CA GLN A 179 -2.30 5.61 -17.49
C GLN A 179 -1.68 5.42 -16.10
N LEU A 180 -1.08 6.47 -15.52
CA LEU A 180 -0.54 6.41 -14.16
C LEU A 180 -1.63 6.31 -13.09
N GLN A 181 -2.77 6.98 -13.28
CA GLN A 181 -3.90 6.82 -12.38
C GLN A 181 -4.42 5.39 -12.40
N ARG A 182 -4.59 4.79 -13.60
CA ARG A 182 -4.93 3.37 -13.75
C ARG A 182 -3.87 2.46 -13.12
N ALA A 183 -2.60 2.78 -13.28
CA ALA A 183 -1.52 2.01 -12.67
C ALA A 183 -1.58 2.04 -11.12
N CYS A 184 -1.83 3.20 -10.53
CA CYS A 184 -2.05 3.35 -9.10
C CYS A 184 -3.27 2.56 -8.62
N GLN A 185 -4.39 2.62 -9.36
CA GLN A 185 -5.61 1.87 -9.05
C GLN A 185 -5.36 0.36 -9.00
N ASN A 186 -4.79 -0.19 -10.08
CA ASN A 186 -4.56 -1.62 -10.20
C ASN A 186 -3.48 -2.09 -9.20
N CYS A 187 -2.45 -1.26 -8.94
CA CYS A 187 -1.45 -1.53 -7.91
C CYS A 187 -2.07 -1.59 -6.50
N SER A 188 -2.94 -0.64 -6.16
CA SER A 188 -3.62 -0.62 -4.87
C SER A 188 -4.51 -1.83 -4.68
N TRP A 189 -5.27 -2.22 -5.71
CA TRP A 189 -6.06 -3.44 -5.69
C TRP A 189 -5.18 -4.69 -5.47
N ALA A 190 -4.07 -4.79 -6.20
CA ALA A 190 -3.12 -5.90 -6.07
C ALA A 190 -2.54 -6.02 -4.65
N ARG A 191 -2.31 -4.88 -4.00
CA ARG A 191 -1.83 -4.81 -2.62
C ARG A 191 -2.92 -5.22 -1.63
N GLU A 192 -4.14 -4.70 -1.78
CA GLU A 192 -5.30 -5.05 -0.96
C GLU A 192 -5.58 -6.55 -0.99
N LYS A 193 -5.53 -7.18 -2.17
CA LYS A 193 -5.72 -8.63 -2.31
C LYS A 193 -4.50 -9.45 -1.87
N GLY A 194 -3.37 -8.79 -1.54
CA GLY A 194 -2.17 -9.45 -1.06
C GLY A 194 -1.29 -10.09 -2.14
N PHE A 195 -1.59 -9.89 -3.42
CA PHE A 195 -0.80 -10.43 -4.54
C PHE A 195 0.67 -9.97 -4.46
N LEU A 196 0.89 -8.67 -4.25
CA LEU A 196 2.25 -8.09 -4.18
C LEU A 196 3.04 -8.52 -2.93
N ASN A 197 2.41 -9.24 -2.00
CA ASN A 197 3.09 -9.85 -0.86
C ASN A 197 3.60 -11.27 -1.20
N LEU A 198 3.00 -11.92 -2.20
CA LEU A 198 3.36 -13.27 -2.63
C LEU A 198 4.41 -13.28 -3.74
N VAL A 199 4.33 -12.32 -4.66
CA VAL A 199 5.16 -12.23 -5.86
C VAL A 199 6.09 -11.02 -5.75
N SER A 200 7.40 -11.27 -5.68
CA SER A 200 8.41 -10.23 -5.79
C SER A 200 8.75 -9.95 -7.26
N GLY A 201 9.05 -8.68 -7.58
CA GLY A 201 9.52 -8.30 -8.91
C GLY A 201 8.46 -8.28 -10.02
N PHE A 202 7.18 -8.14 -9.67
CA PHE A 202 6.12 -7.91 -10.67
C PHE A 202 6.41 -6.66 -11.51
N ASN A 203 6.17 -6.72 -12.82
CA ASN A 203 6.37 -5.57 -13.71
C ASN A 203 5.17 -4.63 -13.66
N TYR A 204 5.39 -3.41 -13.16
CA TYR A 204 4.35 -2.40 -12.96
C TYR A 204 3.78 -1.83 -14.26
N GLN A 205 4.46 -2.03 -15.39
CA GLN A 205 3.95 -1.63 -16.70
C GLN A 205 2.60 -2.30 -17.02
N TYR A 206 2.39 -3.54 -16.58
CA TYR A 206 1.14 -4.26 -16.76
C TYR A 206 -0.05 -3.60 -16.04
N PHE A 207 0.21 -2.85 -14.95
CA PHE A 207 -0.83 -2.07 -14.28
C PHE A 207 -1.31 -0.91 -15.13
N ALA A 208 -0.39 -0.18 -15.75
CA ALA A 208 -0.71 0.94 -16.64
C ALA A 208 -1.42 0.47 -17.92
N GLN A 209 -0.98 -0.67 -18.47
CA GLN A 209 -1.55 -1.26 -19.69
C GLN A 209 -2.91 -1.93 -19.47
N GLY A 210 -3.31 -2.17 -18.21
CA GLY A 210 -4.55 -2.89 -17.90
C GLY A 210 -4.44 -4.42 -18.08
N THR A 211 -3.29 -4.96 -18.45
CA THR A 211 -3.05 -6.41 -18.66
C THR A 211 -2.65 -7.15 -17.38
N HIS A 212 -2.60 -6.45 -16.24
CA HIS A 212 -2.12 -6.98 -14.96
C HIS A 212 -2.73 -8.32 -14.54
N LEU A 213 -4.05 -8.53 -14.69
CA LEU A 213 -4.71 -9.78 -14.26
C LEU A 213 -4.11 -11.04 -14.92
N HIS A 214 -3.91 -11.01 -16.24
CA HIS A 214 -3.28 -12.12 -16.97
C HIS A 214 -1.85 -12.38 -16.48
N HIS A 215 -1.05 -11.32 -16.32
CA HIS A 215 0.33 -11.46 -15.85
C HIS A 215 0.42 -11.90 -14.38
N MET A 216 -0.56 -11.53 -13.55
CA MET A 216 -0.68 -12.03 -12.19
C MET A 216 -0.98 -13.51 -12.18
N GLN A 217 -1.94 -13.97 -13.00
CA GLN A 217 -2.26 -15.39 -13.15
C GLN A 217 -1.00 -16.20 -13.51
N THR A 218 -0.27 -15.81 -14.57
CA THR A 218 0.99 -16.46 -14.95
C THR A 218 2.02 -16.44 -13.82
N SER A 219 2.11 -15.34 -13.06
CA SER A 219 3.03 -15.25 -11.92
C SER A 219 2.66 -16.20 -10.78
N LEU A 220 1.36 -16.38 -10.51
CA LEU A 220 0.85 -17.31 -9.51
C LEU A 220 1.07 -18.77 -9.93
N GLU A 221 0.81 -19.12 -11.19
CA GLU A 221 1.07 -20.46 -11.74
C GLU A 221 2.55 -20.84 -11.63
N VAL A 222 3.45 -19.90 -11.97
CA VAL A 222 4.90 -20.11 -11.82
C VAL A 222 5.28 -20.27 -10.35
N LEU A 223 4.65 -19.52 -9.44
CA LEU A 223 4.93 -19.61 -8.02
C LEU A 223 4.41 -20.92 -7.42
N GLU A 224 3.20 -21.33 -7.77
CA GLU A 224 2.59 -22.62 -7.41
C GLU A 224 3.48 -23.76 -7.87
N LYS A 225 3.82 -23.80 -9.16
CA LYS A 225 4.70 -24.81 -9.72
C LYS A 225 6.05 -24.86 -9.00
N LYS A 226 6.66 -23.71 -8.70
CA LYS A 226 7.91 -23.66 -7.92
C LYS A 226 7.77 -24.23 -6.51
N ILE A 227 6.61 -24.06 -5.86
CA ILE A 227 6.34 -24.64 -4.54
C ILE A 227 6.12 -26.15 -4.67
N MET A 228 5.34 -26.58 -5.64
CA MET A 228 5.01 -27.99 -5.90
C MET A 228 6.22 -28.80 -6.37
N ASP A 229 7.01 -28.30 -7.31
CA ASP A 229 8.24 -28.95 -7.79
C ASP A 229 9.24 -29.12 -6.63
N LYS A 230 9.31 -28.14 -5.72
CA LYS A 230 10.10 -28.25 -4.48
C LYS A 230 9.53 -29.26 -3.50
N ALA A 231 8.22 -29.52 -3.52
CA ALA A 231 7.57 -30.51 -2.67
C ALA A 231 7.65 -31.94 -3.26
N GLN A 232 7.60 -32.11 -4.59
CA GLN A 232 7.58 -33.42 -5.26
C GLN A 232 8.95 -34.12 -5.33
N LEU A 233 10.05 -33.40 -5.18
CA LEU A 233 11.40 -34.00 -5.12
C LEU A 233 11.67 -34.85 -3.86
N SER A 234 10.65 -35.08 -3.02
CA SER A 234 10.69 -36.01 -1.88
C SER A 234 9.97 -37.32 -2.16
N SER A 235 10.60 -38.22 -2.92
CA SER A 235 10.03 -39.53 -3.30
C SER A 235 10.00 -40.59 -2.17
N SER A 236 10.16 -40.20 -0.90
CA SER A 236 10.01 -41.08 0.28
C SER A 236 8.76 -40.78 1.13
N GLY A 237 7.93 -39.80 0.76
CA GLY A 237 6.77 -39.40 1.59
C GLY A 237 7.14 -38.57 2.83
N GLU A 238 8.42 -38.29 3.05
CA GLU A 238 8.92 -37.31 4.01
C GLU A 238 9.37 -36.09 3.24
N VAL A 239 8.75 -34.93 3.49
CA VAL A 239 9.13 -33.66 2.86
C VAL A 239 10.64 -33.48 3.02
N CYS A 240 11.37 -33.27 1.93
CA CYS A 240 12.82 -33.06 1.92
C CYS A 240 13.12 -31.86 1.03
N PHE A 241 13.39 -30.69 1.62
CA PHE A 241 13.51 -29.43 0.86
C PHE A 241 14.80 -29.31 0.07
N PHE A 242 15.84 -30.01 0.48
CA PHE A 242 17.12 -30.19 -0.20
C PHE A 242 17.70 -31.46 0.45
N LYS A 243 18.76 -32.08 -0.07
CA LYS A 243 19.68 -32.81 0.84
C LYS A 243 20.39 -31.79 1.75
N SER A 244 19.62 -31.01 2.50
CA SER A 244 20.10 -30.27 3.64
C SER A 244 19.97 -31.23 4.82
N ASN A 245 20.99 -31.28 5.68
CA ASN A 245 20.97 -32.07 6.90
C ASN A 245 19.97 -31.51 7.94
N TYR A 246 18.83 -30.97 7.51
CA TYR A 246 17.90 -30.22 8.33
C TYR A 246 16.49 -30.76 8.12
N GLU A 247 15.96 -31.36 9.20
CA GLU A 247 14.56 -31.73 9.31
C GLU A 247 13.66 -30.50 9.15
N ILE A 248 12.57 -30.70 8.44
CA ILE A 248 11.57 -29.66 8.22
C ILE A 248 10.67 -29.59 9.42
N THR A 249 10.52 -28.39 9.98
CA THR A 249 9.66 -28.21 11.14
C THR A 249 8.19 -28.15 10.73
N GLU A 250 7.30 -28.56 11.63
CA GLU A 250 5.85 -28.43 11.45
C GLU A 250 5.42 -26.98 11.11
N GLN A 251 6.12 -25.99 11.68
CA GLN A 251 5.92 -24.58 11.36
C GLN A 251 6.21 -24.24 9.89
N GLN A 252 7.26 -24.83 9.31
CA GLN A 252 7.59 -24.64 7.89
C GLN A 252 6.55 -25.29 6.97
N LEU A 253 6.07 -26.49 7.31
CA LEU A 253 4.98 -27.15 6.58
C LEU A 253 3.69 -26.32 6.62
N THR A 254 3.34 -25.83 7.81
CA THR A 254 2.17 -24.97 8.00
C THR A 254 2.28 -23.70 7.15
N ALA A 255 3.44 -23.05 7.14
CA ALA A 255 3.67 -21.84 6.34
C ALA A 255 3.55 -22.10 4.83
N ILE A 256 4.04 -23.25 4.35
CA ILE A 256 3.93 -23.65 2.94
C ILE A 256 2.47 -23.91 2.57
N SER A 257 1.73 -24.66 3.40
CA SER A 257 0.31 -24.93 3.17
C SER A 257 -0.53 -23.65 3.16
N GLN A 258 -0.27 -22.72 4.09
CA GLN A 258 -0.93 -21.40 4.13
C GLN A 258 -0.63 -20.59 2.87
N ARG A 259 0.62 -20.61 2.40
CA ARG A 259 1.01 -19.90 1.19
C ARG A 259 0.37 -20.49 -0.06
N LEU A 260 0.35 -21.82 -0.17
CA LEU A 260 -0.29 -22.51 -1.30
C LEU A 260 -1.79 -22.19 -1.34
N LYS A 261 -2.45 -22.22 -0.18
CA LYS A 261 -3.85 -21.79 -0.07
C LYS A 261 -4.05 -20.35 -0.56
N ALA A 262 -3.22 -19.40 -0.10
CA ALA A 262 -3.32 -18.01 -0.54
C ALA A 262 -3.10 -17.83 -2.06
N ILE A 263 -2.22 -18.64 -2.66
CA ILE A 263 -2.02 -18.64 -4.11
C ILE A 263 -3.26 -19.15 -4.85
N LEU A 264 -3.84 -20.26 -4.40
CA LEU A 264 -5.03 -20.86 -5.01
C LEU A 264 -6.25 -19.95 -4.89
N ASP A 265 -6.47 -19.37 -3.71
CA ASP A 265 -7.57 -18.44 -3.45
C ASP A 265 -7.47 -17.21 -4.38
N LEU A 266 -6.25 -16.67 -4.57
CA LEU A 266 -6.01 -15.54 -5.48
C LEU A 266 -6.13 -15.91 -6.96
N ALA A 267 -5.65 -17.09 -7.35
CA ALA A 267 -5.78 -17.57 -8.73
C ALA A 267 -7.26 -17.74 -9.10
N GLN A 268 -8.07 -18.29 -8.19
CA GLN A 268 -9.52 -18.41 -8.37
C GLN A 268 -10.19 -17.03 -8.50
N LEU A 269 -9.83 -16.07 -7.65
CA LEU A 269 -10.33 -14.70 -7.74
C LEU A 269 -10.01 -14.06 -9.09
N ILE A 270 -8.75 -14.17 -9.55
CA ILE A 270 -8.32 -13.60 -10.84
C ILE A 270 -9.06 -14.27 -12.01
N ASN A 271 -9.22 -15.59 -11.99
CA ASN A 271 -9.96 -16.31 -13.02
C ASN A 271 -11.42 -15.85 -13.10
N THR A 272 -12.07 -15.63 -11.95
CA THR A 272 -13.44 -15.10 -11.90
C THR A 272 -13.50 -13.73 -12.58
N MET A 273 -12.59 -12.82 -12.22
CA MET A 273 -12.54 -11.48 -12.82
C MET A 273 -12.22 -11.49 -14.32
N LEU A 274 -11.38 -12.41 -14.79
CA LEU A 274 -11.06 -12.54 -16.22
C LEU A 274 -12.29 -13.01 -17.01
N ASN A 275 -13.08 -13.93 -16.47
CA ASN A 275 -14.30 -14.42 -17.09
C ASN A 275 -15.39 -13.34 -17.12
N ASP A 276 -15.60 -12.62 -16.01
CA ASP A 276 -16.60 -11.55 -15.94
C ASP A 276 -16.34 -10.43 -16.98
N ASN A 277 -15.07 -10.08 -17.20
CA ASN A 277 -14.68 -9.07 -18.20
C ASN A 277 -14.89 -9.54 -19.66
N SER A 278 -14.93 -10.86 -19.90
CA SER A 278 -15.16 -11.43 -21.23
C SER A 278 -16.63 -11.40 -21.65
N ASP A 279 -17.55 -11.38 -20.67
CA ASP A 279 -19.00 -11.34 -20.93
C ASP A 279 -19.52 -9.91 -21.19
N GLU A 280 -18.89 -8.88 -20.61
CA GLU A 280 -19.22 -7.47 -20.88
C GLU A 280 -18.82 -7.00 -22.29
N THR A 281 -17.80 -7.62 -22.88
CA THR A 281 -17.36 -7.32 -24.26
C THR A 281 -18.26 -7.94 -25.33
N LEU A 282 -19.04 -8.97 -25.00
CA LEU A 282 -20.01 -9.60 -25.91
C LEU A 282 -21.39 -8.95 -25.87
N SER A 283 -21.74 -8.26 -24.78
CA SER A 283 -23.03 -7.58 -24.59
C SER A 283 -23.09 -6.14 -25.10
N SER A 284 -21.94 -5.55 -25.45
CA SER A 284 -21.84 -4.19 -26.01
C SER A 284 -21.79 -4.12 -27.55
N VAL A 285 -22.00 -5.26 -28.23
CA VAL A 285 -22.06 -5.39 -29.70
C VAL A 285 -23.48 -5.71 -30.20
N GLY A 286 -24.49 -5.61 -29.34
CA GLY A 286 -25.91 -5.83 -29.66
C GLY A 286 -26.70 -4.55 -29.92
#